data_AF-A0A8J7GVJ7-F1
#
_entry.id   AF-A0A8J7GVJ7-F1
#
_cell.length_a   1.000
_cell.length_b   1.000
_cell.length_c   1.000
_cell.angle_alpha   90.00
_cell.angle_beta   90.00
_cell.angle_gamma   90.00
#
_symmetry.space_group_name_H-M   'P 1'
#
loop_
_entity.id
_entity.type
_entity.pdbx_description
1 polymer ?
#
loop_
_entity_poly.entity_id
_entity_poly.type
_entity_poly.pdbx_seq_one_letter_code
_entity_poly.pdbx_strand_id
1 'polypeptide(L)'
;MSANYLHGPETIEVERGPRPVRAVKSSVIGLIGTAPTGPVNQPIQCLSEKDAAQFGPEIDGFTIPQALRAIYDHGAGTVVVINVLDPKRHTQHVDESDLKFDVQHQRTRLRYGYVSNLVLKSADSKTTYRRETDYQLEPISGTLTRQVSGAIPASEACIASYDHLDTGQVTAADILGSIDTAGRRSGIKVLDDVYNLLGYDAKILIAPVYCTQTSVTAELAAYADKLKAIAYVDAPIGTTFAQAIAGRGSSGTINFNTASERVRLCYPHALVYDKASNKNRLEPLSQRAAGLRAKVDLEKGFWWSSSNQEIAGIVGMERALSAKLGDAQSEVNQLNENGITTVFNGFGTGLRLWGNRTAAFPTVTHMKNFENVRRTGDMLDEALRFFSLQYLDRPINQALIDALCESVNAYGRKLIGDGALLGFRCWYDKVRNEEEGLPAAGQLLLNYAYTPPPPMERLTYETEITAEFLANLKGSAS
;
A
#
# COMPACT_ATOMS: atom_id res chain seq x y z
N MET A 1 -5.15 -37.08 54.85
CA MET A 1 -4.92 -35.61 54.78
C MET A 1 -5.14 -35.17 53.34
N SER A 2 -5.47 -33.89 53.12
CA SER A 2 -5.39 -33.20 51.82
C SER A 2 -6.51 -33.54 50.82
N ALA A 3 -7.14 -32.63 50.07
CA ALA A 3 -6.77 -31.27 49.67
C ALA A 3 -7.99 -30.33 49.43
N ASN A 4 -9.12 -30.52 50.12
CA ASN A 4 -10.38 -29.78 49.83
C ASN A 4 -10.91 -28.88 50.98
N TYR A 5 -10.15 -28.65 52.05
CA TYR A 5 -10.57 -27.72 53.11
C TYR A 5 -9.76 -26.42 53.01
N LEU A 6 -10.45 -25.31 52.74
CA LEU A 6 -9.87 -23.97 52.60
C LEU A 6 -10.57 -23.05 53.60
N HIS A 7 -9.79 -22.34 54.43
CA HIS A 7 -10.32 -21.32 55.36
C HIS A 7 -9.79 -19.95 54.93
N GLY A 8 -10.62 -19.23 54.15
CA GLY A 8 -10.29 -17.92 53.55
C GLY A 8 -10.98 -17.75 52.18
N PRO A 9 -11.08 -16.51 51.63
CA PRO A 9 -11.65 -16.31 50.29
C PRO A 9 -10.66 -16.81 49.23
N GLU A 10 -11.11 -17.72 48.37
CA GLU A 10 -10.41 -18.12 47.15
C GLU A 10 -11.11 -17.46 45.97
N THR A 11 -10.34 -16.86 45.08
CA THR A 11 -10.85 -16.43 43.77
C THR A 11 -10.40 -17.47 42.76
N ILE A 12 -11.33 -18.33 42.35
CA ILE A 12 -11.14 -19.21 41.20
C ILE A 12 -11.57 -18.43 39.98
N GLU A 13 -10.63 -18.13 39.08
CA GLU A 13 -10.96 -17.54 37.78
C GLU A 13 -11.59 -18.63 36.90
N VAL A 14 -12.91 -18.72 36.97
CA VAL A 14 -13.70 -19.63 36.15
C VAL A 14 -13.98 -18.93 34.82
N GLU A 15 -13.16 -19.20 33.81
CA GLU A 15 -13.41 -18.75 32.44
C GLU A 15 -14.66 -19.46 31.85
N ARG A 16 -15.85 -18.92 32.12
CA ARG A 16 -17.10 -19.35 31.48
C ARG A 16 -17.58 -18.28 30.51
N GLY A 17 -17.33 -18.50 29.23
CA GLY A 17 -17.90 -17.69 28.14
C GLY A 17 -17.23 -17.98 26.79
N PRO A 18 -17.96 -17.84 25.67
CA PRO A 18 -17.35 -17.84 24.36
C PRO A 18 -16.39 -16.65 24.25
N ARG A 19 -15.12 -16.91 23.93
CA ARG A 19 -14.13 -15.85 23.70
C ARG A 19 -14.47 -15.16 22.35
N PRO A 20 -14.54 -13.83 22.29
CA PRO A 20 -14.94 -13.15 21.05
C PRO A 20 -13.84 -13.22 19.98
N VAL A 21 -14.23 -13.44 18.73
CA VAL A 21 -13.37 -13.24 17.56
C VAL A 21 -12.97 -11.77 17.48
N ARG A 22 -11.68 -11.48 17.30
CA ARG A 22 -11.17 -10.11 17.14
C ARG A 22 -10.96 -9.80 15.66
N ALA A 23 -11.24 -8.56 15.28
CA ALA A 23 -10.95 -8.07 13.94
C ALA A 23 -9.43 -7.93 13.74
N VAL A 24 -8.97 -8.21 12.52
CA VAL A 24 -7.55 -8.09 12.13
C VAL A 24 -7.27 -6.67 11.61
N LYS A 25 -6.01 -6.24 11.66
CA LYS A 25 -5.58 -4.95 11.11
C LYS A 25 -5.72 -4.95 9.58
N SER A 26 -6.69 -4.20 9.05
CA SER A 26 -6.94 -4.09 7.61
C SER A 26 -6.09 -3.00 6.93
N SER A 27 -5.65 -1.99 7.69
CA SER A 27 -5.00 -0.76 7.18
C SER A 27 -3.47 -0.83 7.20
N VAL A 28 -2.88 -2.00 6.93
CA VAL A 28 -1.42 -2.18 6.90
C VAL A 28 -0.92 -2.16 5.46
N ILE A 29 -0.05 -1.20 5.14
CA ILE A 29 0.54 -1.04 3.80
C ILE A 29 1.94 -1.64 3.79
N GLY A 30 2.23 -2.56 2.88
CA GLY A 30 3.58 -3.01 2.55
C GLY A 30 4.14 -2.16 1.42
N LEU A 31 5.17 -1.37 1.73
CA LEU A 31 5.83 -0.46 0.80
C LEU A 31 7.22 -1.02 0.46
N ILE A 32 7.40 -1.40 -0.81
CA ILE A 32 8.69 -1.85 -1.34
C ILE A 32 9.24 -0.77 -2.27
N GLY A 33 10.49 -0.37 -2.08
CA GLY A 33 11.09 0.64 -2.93
C GLY A 33 12.51 0.99 -2.53
N THR A 34 12.93 2.18 -2.93
CA THR A 34 14.29 2.68 -2.69
C THR A 34 14.24 3.84 -1.72
N ALA A 35 15.06 3.72 -0.68
CA ALA A 35 15.32 4.79 0.26
C ALA A 35 16.82 5.05 0.33
N PRO A 36 17.23 6.30 0.45
CA PRO A 36 18.63 6.66 0.53
C PRO A 36 19.31 6.22 1.84
N THR A 37 18.53 6.10 2.91
CA THR A 37 19.00 5.70 4.23
C THR A 37 18.03 4.70 4.84
N GLY A 38 18.46 4.06 5.93
CA GLY A 38 17.67 3.05 6.64
C GLY A 38 18.07 1.61 6.32
N PRO A 39 17.53 0.64 7.08
CA PRO A 39 17.88 -0.77 6.95
C PRO A 39 17.52 -1.34 5.57
N VAL A 40 18.45 -2.08 4.97
CA VAL A 40 18.29 -2.72 3.65
C VAL A 40 17.74 -4.13 3.81
N ASN A 41 16.72 -4.50 3.04
CA ASN A 41 16.06 -5.80 3.05
C ASN A 41 15.60 -6.27 4.45
N GLN A 42 15.16 -5.32 5.27
CA GLN A 42 14.57 -5.59 6.58
C GLN A 42 13.20 -4.91 6.66
N PRO A 43 12.17 -5.59 7.19
CA PRO A 43 10.85 -4.99 7.31
C PRO A 43 10.83 -4.05 8.52
N ILE A 44 10.63 -2.75 8.25
CA ILE A 44 10.58 -1.74 9.30
C ILE A 44 9.17 -1.18 9.39
N GLN A 45 8.60 -1.19 10.59
CA GLN A 45 7.30 -0.59 10.83
C GLN A 45 7.43 0.93 11.03
N CYS A 46 6.67 1.69 10.25
CA CYS A 46 6.49 3.12 10.40
C CYS A 46 5.03 3.42 10.80
N LEU A 47 4.86 4.10 11.93
CA LEU A 47 3.55 4.52 12.44
C LEU A 47 3.35 6.03 12.32
N SER A 48 4.44 6.78 12.16
CA SER A 48 4.45 8.23 12.13
C SER A 48 5.51 8.78 11.17
N GLU A 49 5.39 10.07 10.84
CA GLU A 49 6.41 10.79 10.06
C GLU A 49 7.79 10.78 10.73
N LYS A 50 7.84 10.68 12.07
CA LYS A 50 9.11 10.57 12.81
C LYS A 50 9.81 9.25 12.53
N ASP A 51 9.06 8.15 12.47
CA ASP A 51 9.61 6.85 12.11
C ASP A 51 10.03 6.84 10.64
N ALA A 52 9.26 7.51 9.77
CA ALA A 52 9.55 7.63 8.35
C ALA A 52 10.83 8.42 8.06
N ALA A 53 11.18 9.39 8.90
CA ALA A 53 12.38 10.22 8.74
C ALA A 53 13.69 9.41 8.69
N GLN A 54 13.71 8.18 9.25
CA GLN A 54 14.88 7.29 9.18
C GLN A 54 15.23 6.86 7.74
N PHE A 55 14.27 6.97 6.80
CA PHE A 55 14.47 6.66 5.39
C PHE A 55 15.02 7.86 4.60
N GLY A 56 15.21 9.01 5.24
CA GLY A 56 15.81 10.19 4.67
C GLY A 56 14.80 11.14 4.01
N PRO A 57 15.27 12.31 3.55
CA PRO A 57 14.42 13.33 2.93
C PRO A 57 13.92 12.90 1.54
N GLU A 58 12.87 13.57 1.09
CA GLU A 58 12.37 13.47 -0.28
C GLU A 58 13.40 14.05 -1.27
N ILE A 59 14.06 13.16 -1.98
CA ILE A 59 15.00 13.51 -3.05
C ILE A 59 14.57 12.76 -4.30
N ASP A 60 14.74 13.39 -5.45
CA ASP A 60 14.40 12.79 -6.74
C ASP A 60 15.18 11.49 -6.97
N GLY A 61 14.52 10.49 -7.54
CA GLY A 61 15.06 9.13 -7.75
C GLY A 61 14.68 8.12 -6.65
N PHE A 62 14.42 8.58 -5.41
CA PHE A 62 14.03 7.69 -4.32
C PHE A 62 12.51 7.61 -4.16
N THR A 63 11.99 6.39 -4.03
CA THR A 63 10.54 6.17 -4.03
C THR A 63 9.93 6.09 -2.64
N ILE A 64 10.65 5.58 -1.63
CA ILE A 64 10.09 5.36 -0.28
C ILE A 64 9.73 6.66 0.45
N PRO A 65 10.63 7.67 0.56
CA PRO A 65 10.29 8.91 1.26
C PRO A 65 9.07 9.62 0.65
N GLN A 66 8.98 9.62 -0.68
CA GLN A 66 7.86 10.21 -1.41
C GLN A 66 6.56 9.46 -1.15
N ALA A 67 6.60 8.12 -1.19
CA ALA A 67 5.44 7.28 -0.93
C ALA A 67 4.92 7.38 0.51
N LEU A 68 5.84 7.43 1.49
CA LEU A 68 5.48 7.60 2.90
C LEU A 68 4.76 8.93 3.12
N ARG A 69 5.26 10.03 2.57
CA ARG A 69 4.55 11.31 2.62
C ARG A 69 3.18 11.23 1.96
N ALA A 70 3.08 10.66 0.76
CA ALA A 70 1.82 10.55 0.04
C ALA A 70 0.76 9.73 0.82
N ILE A 71 1.20 8.73 1.59
CA ILE A 71 0.36 7.98 2.52
C ILE A 71 -0.06 8.88 3.70
N TYR A 72 0.89 9.56 4.34
CA TYR A 72 0.63 10.38 5.53
C TYR A 72 -0.17 11.66 5.26
N ASP A 73 -0.20 12.16 4.02
CA ASP A 73 -1.12 13.23 3.60
C ASP A 73 -2.60 12.86 3.86
N HIS A 74 -2.92 11.57 3.98
CA HIS A 74 -4.27 11.07 4.29
C HIS A 74 -4.49 10.77 5.77
N GLY A 75 -3.47 10.95 6.62
CA GLY A 75 -3.49 10.67 8.06
C GLY A 75 -2.51 9.57 8.48
N ALA A 76 -2.47 9.28 9.78
CA ALA A 76 -1.59 8.25 10.32
C ALA A 76 -1.99 6.86 9.82
N GLY A 77 -1.07 6.18 9.11
CA GLY A 77 -1.22 4.82 8.62
C GLY A 77 -0.09 3.91 9.12
N THR A 78 -0.36 2.61 9.25
CA THR A 78 0.70 1.62 9.54
C THR A 78 1.34 1.19 8.23
N VAL A 79 2.61 1.51 8.05
CA VAL A 79 3.37 1.15 6.85
C VAL A 79 4.53 0.23 7.24
N VAL A 80 4.66 -0.90 6.57
CA VAL A 80 5.83 -1.76 6.65
C VAL A 80 6.71 -1.46 5.45
N VAL A 81 7.87 -0.86 5.69
CA VAL A 81 8.78 -0.37 4.67
C VAL A 81 9.89 -1.39 4.45
N ILE A 82 10.15 -1.72 3.19
CA ILE A 82 11.24 -2.59 2.76
C ILE A 82 12.10 -1.81 1.75
N ASN A 83 13.28 -1.37 2.20
CA ASN A 83 14.25 -0.71 1.33
C ASN A 83 15.12 -1.74 0.61
N VAL A 84 15.12 -1.74 -0.72
CA VAL A 84 15.95 -2.67 -1.52
C VAL A 84 17.28 -2.07 -1.96
N LEU A 85 17.48 -0.77 -1.74
CA LEU A 85 18.66 -0.06 -2.20
C LEU A 85 19.84 -0.33 -1.26
N ASP A 86 20.71 -1.26 -1.66
CA ASP A 86 21.97 -1.56 -0.97
C ASP A 86 23.10 -0.56 -1.33
N PRO A 87 23.61 0.24 -0.36
CA PRO A 87 24.74 1.15 -0.57
C PRO A 87 26.07 0.48 -0.89
N LYS A 88 26.18 -0.85 -0.77
CA LYS A 88 27.39 -1.58 -1.15
C LYS A 88 27.38 -2.04 -2.60
N ARG A 89 26.19 -2.10 -3.22
CA ARG A 89 26.02 -2.66 -4.57
C ARG A 89 25.52 -1.64 -5.59
N HIS A 90 24.66 -0.71 -5.17
CA HIS A 90 24.03 0.27 -6.07
C HIS A 90 24.74 1.62 -6.00
N THR A 91 26.04 1.61 -6.28
CA THR A 91 26.88 2.81 -6.25
C THR A 91 27.51 3.04 -7.61
N GLN A 92 27.59 4.30 -8.01
CA GLN A 92 28.31 4.74 -9.20
C GLN A 92 29.45 5.68 -8.80
N HIS A 93 30.64 5.39 -9.32
CA HIS A 93 31.81 6.24 -9.15
C HIS A 93 31.72 7.46 -10.07
N VAL A 94 31.99 8.64 -9.53
CA VAL A 94 31.97 9.92 -10.25
C VAL A 94 33.22 10.72 -9.91
N ASP A 95 33.90 11.14 -10.96
CA ASP A 95 34.97 12.13 -10.89
C ASP A 95 34.45 13.48 -11.38
N GLU A 96 34.63 14.50 -10.54
CA GLU A 96 34.20 15.87 -10.79
C GLU A 96 35.42 16.80 -10.70
N SER A 97 35.76 17.41 -11.83
CA SER A 97 36.80 18.43 -11.93
C SER A 97 36.22 19.83 -11.79
N ASP A 98 37.06 20.80 -11.46
CA ASP A 98 36.70 22.23 -11.37
C ASP A 98 35.68 22.59 -10.28
N LEU A 99 35.67 21.84 -9.17
CA LEU A 99 34.82 22.15 -8.03
C LEU A 99 35.35 23.39 -7.29
N LYS A 100 34.59 24.50 -7.33
CA LYS A 100 34.97 25.76 -6.67
C LYS A 100 34.06 26.03 -5.48
N PHE A 101 34.66 26.51 -4.39
CA PHE A 101 33.93 26.97 -3.21
C PHE A 101 33.45 28.41 -3.42
N ASP A 102 32.22 28.68 -3.01
CA ASP A 102 31.71 30.05 -2.98
C ASP A 102 32.49 30.87 -1.94
N VAL A 103 33.01 32.03 -2.34
CA VAL A 103 33.87 32.86 -1.48
C VAL A 103 33.08 33.49 -0.31
N GLN A 104 31.78 33.77 -0.50
CA GLN A 104 30.90 34.37 0.50
C GLN A 104 30.34 33.34 1.48
N HIS A 105 29.98 32.15 0.99
CA HIS A 105 29.32 31.12 1.82
C HIS A 105 30.22 29.95 2.19
N GLN A 106 31.44 29.87 1.65
CA GLN A 106 32.42 28.78 1.88
C GLN A 106 31.85 27.40 1.56
N ARG A 107 30.86 27.34 0.65
CA ARG A 107 30.11 26.13 0.32
C ARG A 107 30.20 25.84 -1.17
N THR A 108 30.17 24.57 -1.51
CA THR A 108 29.97 24.07 -2.86
C THR A 108 29.11 22.81 -2.82
N ARG A 109 28.56 22.41 -3.95
CA ARG A 109 27.69 21.24 -4.04
C ARG A 109 28.20 20.32 -5.12
N LEU A 110 28.39 19.05 -4.76
CA LEU A 110 28.69 17.98 -5.70
C LEU A 110 27.52 17.76 -6.65
N ARG A 111 27.79 17.25 -7.84
CA ARG A 111 26.75 16.96 -8.84
C ARG A 111 25.63 16.07 -8.30
N TYR A 112 25.98 15.08 -7.48
CA TYR A 112 25.04 14.13 -6.89
C TYR A 112 25.06 14.17 -5.36
N GLY A 113 23.91 13.87 -4.74
CA GLY A 113 23.78 13.63 -3.31
C GLY A 113 24.07 12.17 -2.95
N TYR A 114 23.97 11.84 -1.66
CA TYR A 114 24.29 10.51 -1.10
C TYR A 114 25.68 10.02 -1.44
N VAL A 115 26.65 10.83 -1.03
CA VAL A 115 28.05 10.65 -1.35
C VAL A 115 28.76 9.81 -0.28
N SER A 116 29.47 8.80 -0.75
CA SER A 116 30.37 7.94 0.02
C SER A 116 31.77 7.95 -0.60
N ASN A 117 32.77 7.55 0.18
CA ASN A 117 34.17 7.44 -0.27
C ASN A 117 34.74 8.70 -0.95
N LEU A 118 34.28 9.90 -0.54
CA LEU A 118 34.77 11.15 -1.11
C LEU A 118 36.26 11.36 -0.82
N VAL A 119 37.01 11.59 -1.90
CA VAL A 119 38.39 12.04 -1.90
C VAL A 119 38.44 13.39 -2.60
N LEU A 120 38.82 14.43 -1.86
CA LEU A 120 39.02 15.78 -2.40
C LEU A 120 40.50 16.05 -2.59
N LYS A 121 40.90 16.48 -3.79
CA LYS A 121 42.28 16.84 -4.14
C LYS A 121 42.38 18.27 -4.67
N SER A 122 43.57 18.85 -4.60
CA SER A 122 43.89 20.09 -5.29
C SER A 122 43.78 19.93 -6.82
N ALA A 123 43.64 21.03 -7.56
CA ALA A 123 43.57 21.01 -9.02
C ALA A 123 44.76 20.30 -9.69
N ASP A 124 45.94 20.33 -9.06
CA ASP A 124 47.14 19.64 -9.53
C ASP A 124 47.25 18.17 -9.07
N SER A 125 46.22 17.66 -8.38
CA SER A 125 46.14 16.31 -7.80
C SER A 125 47.23 15.95 -6.79
N LYS A 126 48.05 16.91 -6.32
CA LYS A 126 49.17 16.64 -5.40
C LYS A 126 48.77 16.61 -3.94
N THR A 127 47.83 17.47 -3.54
CA THR A 127 47.38 17.58 -2.15
C THR A 127 46.05 16.89 -2.01
N THR A 128 45.94 15.93 -1.09
CA THR A 128 44.67 15.31 -0.71
C THR A 128 44.18 15.95 0.57
N TYR A 129 43.01 16.56 0.53
CA TYR A 129 42.42 17.25 1.67
C TYR A 129 41.72 16.26 2.59
N ARG A 130 41.77 16.53 3.90
CA ARG A 130 41.21 15.66 4.94
C ARG A 130 39.83 16.13 5.38
N ARG A 131 38.90 15.18 5.45
CA ARG A 131 37.57 15.38 6.02
C ARG A 131 37.66 15.83 7.48
N GLU A 132 36.74 16.69 7.91
CA GLU A 132 36.64 17.36 9.22
C GLU A 132 37.78 18.34 9.56
N THR A 133 38.93 18.26 8.88
CA THR A 133 40.04 19.22 9.06
C THR A 133 39.97 20.34 8.02
N ASP A 134 39.85 19.97 6.75
CA ASP A 134 39.87 20.91 5.64
C ASP A 134 38.47 21.23 5.11
N TYR A 135 37.56 20.25 5.18
CA TYR A 135 36.18 20.39 4.74
C TYR A 135 35.24 19.47 5.53
N GLN A 136 33.97 19.85 5.60
CA GLN A 136 32.87 19.02 6.07
C GLN A 136 31.99 18.62 4.90
N LEU A 137 31.60 17.34 4.87
CA LEU A 137 30.67 16.79 3.89
C LEU A 137 29.34 16.51 4.59
N GLU A 138 28.27 17.05 4.03
CA GLU A 138 26.90 16.59 4.27
C GLU A 138 26.55 15.51 3.22
N PRO A 139 26.58 14.20 3.58
CA PRO A 139 26.51 13.13 2.59
C PRO A 139 25.21 13.13 1.79
N ILE A 140 24.10 13.46 2.45
CA ILE A 140 22.74 13.44 1.89
C ILE A 140 22.59 14.48 0.78
N SER A 141 22.94 15.74 1.06
CA SER A 141 22.76 16.84 0.11
C SER A 141 23.88 16.94 -0.94
N GLY A 142 25.03 16.29 -0.67
CA GLY A 142 26.25 16.44 -1.45
C GLY A 142 26.94 17.79 -1.22
N THR A 143 26.56 18.52 -0.16
CA THR A 143 27.11 19.85 0.13
C THR A 143 28.44 19.73 0.87
N LEU A 144 29.45 20.43 0.38
CA LEU A 144 30.74 20.58 1.02
C LEU A 144 30.85 21.97 1.63
N THR A 145 31.23 22.03 2.90
CA THR A 145 31.56 23.28 3.60
C THR A 145 33.05 23.30 3.87
N ARG A 146 33.75 24.31 3.35
CA ARG A 146 35.18 24.52 3.58
C ARG A 146 35.41 25.01 5.01
N GLN A 147 36.42 24.44 5.68
CA GLN A 147 36.91 24.98 6.94
C GLN A 147 37.91 26.10 6.65
N VAL A 148 37.65 27.31 7.18
CA VAL A 148 38.47 28.50 6.87
C VAL A 148 39.91 28.35 7.36
N SER A 149 40.11 27.63 8.46
CA SER A 149 41.41 27.25 9.02
C SER A 149 42.10 26.08 8.29
N GLY A 150 41.42 25.47 7.31
CA GLY A 150 41.92 24.33 6.56
C GLY A 150 42.85 24.70 5.40
N ALA A 151 43.46 23.69 4.80
CA ALA A 151 44.44 23.83 3.72
C ALA A 151 43.84 24.15 2.35
N ILE A 152 42.51 24.08 2.18
CA ILE A 152 41.85 24.40 0.92
C ILE A 152 41.89 25.93 0.71
N PRO A 153 42.34 26.46 -0.43
CA PRO A 153 42.22 27.89 -0.74
C PRO A 153 40.80 28.27 -1.19
N ALA A 154 40.32 29.47 -0.86
CA ALA A 154 38.92 29.86 -1.08
C ALA A 154 38.52 30.02 -2.58
N SER A 155 39.50 30.16 -3.49
CA SER A 155 39.27 30.46 -4.91
C SER A 155 39.86 29.42 -5.87
N GLU A 156 40.52 28.38 -5.35
CA GLU A 156 41.12 27.34 -6.19
C GLU A 156 40.13 26.22 -6.50
N ALA A 157 40.25 25.67 -7.70
CA ALA A 157 39.51 24.50 -8.11
C ALA A 157 40.02 23.26 -7.35
N CYS A 158 39.09 22.41 -6.94
CA CYS A 158 39.37 21.10 -6.38
C CYS A 158 38.85 20.01 -7.34
N ILE A 159 39.45 18.83 -7.25
CA ILE A 159 38.98 17.62 -7.92
C ILE A 159 38.32 16.77 -6.83
N ALA A 160 37.06 16.39 -7.04
CA ALA A 160 36.33 15.49 -6.17
C ALA A 160 36.16 14.14 -6.87
N SER A 161 36.59 13.08 -6.21
CA SER A 161 36.37 11.69 -6.65
C SER A 161 35.54 11.00 -5.59
N TYR A 162 34.37 10.50 -5.94
CA TYR A 162 33.42 9.96 -4.96
C TYR A 162 32.47 8.93 -5.54
N ASP A 163 31.89 8.12 -4.66
CA ASP A 163 30.82 7.18 -5.03
C ASP A 163 29.48 7.78 -4.61
N HIS A 164 28.51 7.85 -5.52
CA HIS A 164 27.14 8.19 -5.15
C HIS A 164 26.23 6.98 -5.26
N LEU A 165 25.16 7.02 -4.48
CA LEU A 165 24.10 6.03 -4.55
C LEU A 165 23.29 6.24 -5.84
N ASP A 166 23.20 5.22 -6.69
CA ASP A 166 22.49 5.29 -7.97
C ASP A 166 21.27 4.37 -7.96
N THR A 167 20.09 4.98 -7.95
CA THR A 167 18.81 4.27 -8.04
C THR A 167 18.58 3.62 -9.40
N GLY A 168 19.27 4.07 -10.45
CA GLY A 168 19.21 3.50 -11.80
C GLY A 168 19.81 2.09 -11.89
N GLN A 169 20.69 1.72 -10.96
CA GLN A 169 21.24 0.36 -10.88
C GLN A 169 20.27 -0.64 -10.22
N VAL A 170 19.19 -0.17 -9.59
CA VAL A 170 18.19 -1.06 -8.99
C VAL A 170 17.38 -1.72 -10.09
N THR A 171 17.48 -3.04 -10.17
CA THR A 171 16.81 -3.84 -11.19
C THR A 171 15.49 -4.40 -10.67
N ALA A 172 14.67 -4.92 -11.58
CA ALA A 172 13.48 -5.70 -11.23
C ALA A 172 13.81 -6.83 -10.23
N ALA A 173 14.93 -7.51 -10.43
CA ALA A 173 15.34 -8.65 -9.61
C ALA A 173 15.58 -8.27 -8.15
N ASP A 174 15.97 -7.03 -7.89
CA ASP A 174 16.23 -6.53 -6.54
C ASP A 174 14.93 -6.22 -5.80
N ILE A 175 13.90 -5.77 -6.52
CA ILE A 175 12.55 -5.58 -6.01
C ILE A 175 11.88 -6.94 -5.77
N LEU A 176 11.96 -7.87 -6.72
CA LEU A 176 11.44 -9.23 -6.57
C LEU A 176 12.11 -9.97 -5.41
N GLY A 177 13.42 -9.81 -5.31
CA GLY A 177 14.26 -10.40 -4.28
C GLY A 177 14.47 -11.90 -4.43
N SER A 178 15.33 -12.42 -3.55
CA SER A 178 15.73 -13.82 -3.51
C SER A 178 15.81 -14.32 -2.07
N ILE A 179 16.03 -15.62 -1.92
CA ILE A 179 16.36 -16.23 -0.63
C ILE A 179 17.80 -16.70 -0.77
N ASP A 180 18.68 -16.21 0.09
CA ASP A 180 20.08 -16.62 0.07
C ASP A 180 20.29 -18.01 0.71
N THR A 181 21.50 -18.55 0.62
CA THR A 181 21.84 -19.86 1.20
C THR A 181 21.73 -19.90 2.72
N ALA A 182 21.74 -18.75 3.39
CA ALA A 182 21.52 -18.62 4.82
C ALA A 182 20.02 -18.47 5.19
N GLY A 183 19.13 -18.50 4.19
CA GLY A 183 17.68 -18.36 4.37
C GLY A 183 17.19 -16.92 4.54
N ARG A 184 18.06 -15.91 4.36
CA ARG A 184 17.68 -14.49 4.43
C ARG A 184 16.94 -14.10 3.16
N ARG A 185 15.80 -13.45 3.34
CA ARG A 185 14.94 -12.96 2.26
C ARG A 185 15.33 -11.53 1.88
N SER A 186 15.14 -11.17 0.62
CA SER A 186 15.30 -9.81 0.10
C SER A 186 14.08 -9.39 -0.74
N GLY A 187 13.97 -8.10 -1.03
CA GLY A 187 12.88 -7.56 -1.85
C GLY A 187 11.49 -7.86 -1.29
N ILE A 188 10.54 -8.16 -2.17
CA ILE A 188 9.15 -8.52 -1.83
C ILE A 188 9.09 -9.75 -0.92
N LYS A 189 10.05 -10.67 -0.99
CA LYS A 189 10.05 -11.89 -0.18
C LYS A 189 10.16 -11.61 1.31
N VAL A 190 10.72 -10.47 1.71
CA VAL A 190 10.79 -10.02 3.11
C VAL A 190 9.40 -9.90 3.75
N LEU A 191 8.33 -9.76 2.95
CA LEU A 191 6.95 -9.75 3.47
C LEU A 191 6.61 -11.02 4.28
N ASP A 192 7.22 -12.16 4.00
CA ASP A 192 7.03 -13.40 4.76
C ASP A 192 7.56 -13.31 6.20
N ASP A 193 8.54 -12.44 6.44
CA ASP A 193 9.13 -12.24 7.78
C ASP A 193 8.29 -11.29 8.65
N VAL A 194 7.41 -10.51 8.03
CA VAL A 194 6.60 -9.48 8.70
C VAL A 194 5.68 -10.09 9.74
N TYR A 195 5.00 -11.19 9.43
CA TYR A 195 4.12 -11.86 10.38
C TYR A 195 4.87 -12.32 11.63
N ASN A 196 6.06 -12.92 11.46
CA ASN A 196 6.85 -13.42 12.58
C ASN A 196 7.40 -12.29 13.46
N LEU A 197 7.69 -11.13 12.87
CA LEU A 197 8.27 -9.98 13.59
C LEU A 197 7.23 -9.07 14.21
N LEU A 198 6.12 -8.82 13.52
CA LEU A 198 5.11 -7.81 13.89
C LEU A 198 3.75 -8.42 14.30
N GLY A 199 3.52 -9.70 14.03
CA GLY A 199 2.29 -10.42 14.39
C GLY A 199 1.10 -10.17 13.46
N TYR A 200 1.31 -9.56 12.28
CA TYR A 200 0.28 -9.33 11.28
C TYR A 200 0.91 -9.15 9.89
N ASP A 201 0.14 -9.43 8.83
CA ASP A 201 0.56 -9.24 7.44
C ASP A 201 0.16 -7.88 6.88
N ALA A 202 0.88 -7.43 5.84
CA ALA A 202 0.46 -6.31 5.02
C ALA A 202 -0.79 -6.68 4.19
N LYS A 203 -1.78 -5.77 4.14
CA LYS A 203 -3.06 -5.97 3.44
C LYS A 203 -3.23 -5.11 2.20
N ILE A 204 -2.32 -4.16 1.99
CA ILE A 204 -2.20 -3.35 0.78
C ILE A 204 -0.74 -3.42 0.37
N LEU A 205 -0.43 -3.79 -0.87
CA LEU A 205 0.95 -3.89 -1.37
C LEU A 205 1.19 -2.82 -2.44
N ILE A 206 2.28 -2.07 -2.30
CA ILE A 206 2.69 -1.05 -3.27
C ILE A 206 4.18 -1.14 -3.54
N ALA A 207 4.56 -0.99 -4.81
CA ALA A 207 5.95 -0.75 -5.22
C ALA A 207 5.98 0.45 -6.17
N PRO A 208 5.93 1.69 -5.65
CA PRO A 208 5.83 2.90 -6.46
C PRO A 208 6.97 2.97 -7.49
N VAL A 209 6.65 3.41 -8.71
CA VAL A 209 7.55 3.43 -9.90
C VAL A 209 7.93 2.05 -10.42
N TYR A 210 8.33 1.11 -9.56
CA TYR A 210 8.76 -0.24 -9.94
C TYR A 210 7.61 -1.13 -10.42
N CYS A 211 6.39 -0.92 -9.92
CA CYS A 211 5.20 -1.66 -10.34
C CYS A 211 4.84 -1.43 -11.82
N THR A 212 5.41 -0.44 -12.50
CA THR A 212 5.26 -0.24 -13.95
C THR A 212 5.90 -1.36 -14.78
N GLN A 213 6.79 -2.14 -14.18
CA GLN A 213 7.42 -3.31 -14.80
C GLN A 213 6.52 -4.54 -14.66
N THR A 214 6.31 -5.27 -15.77
CA THR A 214 5.42 -6.44 -15.80
C THR A 214 5.86 -7.54 -14.84
N SER A 215 7.17 -7.77 -14.69
CA SER A 215 7.72 -8.75 -13.75
C SER A 215 7.37 -8.44 -12.30
N VAL A 216 7.52 -7.18 -11.88
CA VAL A 216 7.15 -6.72 -10.53
C VAL A 216 5.65 -6.79 -10.31
N THR A 217 4.83 -6.42 -11.31
CA THR A 217 3.37 -6.54 -11.24
C THR A 217 2.92 -7.99 -11.02
N ALA A 218 3.51 -8.94 -11.76
CA ALA A 218 3.17 -10.36 -11.63
C ALA A 218 3.50 -10.90 -10.23
N GLU A 219 4.66 -10.55 -9.69
CA GLU A 219 5.07 -10.98 -8.35
C GLU A 219 4.24 -10.33 -7.23
N LEU A 220 3.93 -9.03 -7.36
CA LEU A 220 3.02 -8.35 -6.44
C LEU A 220 1.64 -9.01 -6.41
N ALA A 221 1.12 -9.44 -7.57
CA ALA A 221 -0.13 -10.17 -7.65
C ALA A 221 -0.03 -11.53 -6.93
N ALA A 222 1.06 -12.27 -7.14
CA ALA A 222 1.29 -13.56 -6.48
C ALA A 222 1.37 -13.42 -4.94
N TYR A 223 2.10 -12.41 -4.44
CA TYR A 223 2.16 -12.13 -3.01
C TYR A 223 0.83 -11.61 -2.45
N ALA A 224 0.07 -10.84 -3.22
CA ALA A 224 -1.26 -10.40 -2.81
C ALA A 224 -2.22 -11.60 -2.63
N ASP A 225 -2.15 -12.61 -3.50
CA ASP A 225 -2.91 -13.85 -3.34
C ASP A 225 -2.49 -14.67 -2.11
N LYS A 226 -1.18 -14.73 -1.85
CA LYS A 226 -0.59 -15.44 -0.70
C LYS A 226 -0.98 -14.80 0.64
N LEU A 227 -0.80 -13.50 0.77
CA LEU A 227 -1.03 -12.74 2.02
C LEU A 227 -2.49 -12.29 2.22
N LYS A 228 -3.37 -12.61 1.26
CA LYS A 228 -4.74 -12.09 1.18
C LYS A 228 -4.78 -10.56 1.19
N ALA A 229 -3.83 -9.93 0.50
CA ALA A 229 -3.71 -8.50 0.33
C ALA A 229 -4.30 -8.05 -1.02
N ILE A 230 -4.30 -6.73 -1.27
CA ILE A 230 -4.56 -6.13 -2.59
C ILE A 230 -3.33 -5.34 -3.01
N ALA A 231 -2.78 -5.64 -4.20
CA ALA A 231 -1.68 -4.90 -4.79
C ALA A 231 -2.21 -3.73 -5.64
N TYR A 232 -1.66 -2.53 -5.44
CA TYR A 232 -1.98 -1.37 -6.27
C TYR A 232 -0.83 -1.13 -7.25
N VAL A 233 -1.17 -1.06 -8.53
CA VAL A 233 -0.21 -1.05 -9.64
C VAL A 233 -0.52 0.14 -10.54
N ASP A 234 0.48 0.93 -10.88
CA ASP A 234 0.35 2.10 -11.74
C ASP A 234 0.69 1.80 -13.19
N ALA A 235 0.08 2.55 -14.11
CA ALA A 235 0.55 2.60 -15.50
C ALA A 235 1.93 3.29 -15.56
N PRO A 236 2.74 3.07 -16.61
CA PRO A 236 3.95 3.84 -16.84
C PRO A 236 3.67 5.34 -17.06
N ILE A 237 4.62 6.21 -16.69
CA ILE A 237 4.53 7.66 -16.93
C ILE A 237 4.39 7.92 -18.44
N GLY A 238 3.53 8.85 -18.83
CA GLY A 238 3.28 9.21 -20.23
C GLY A 238 2.28 8.30 -20.94
N THR A 239 1.71 7.29 -20.26
CA THR A 239 0.71 6.40 -20.85
C THR A 239 -0.51 7.18 -21.32
N THR A 240 -0.85 7.04 -22.60
CA THR A 240 -2.05 7.63 -23.18
C THR A 240 -3.31 6.88 -22.76
N PHE A 241 -4.46 7.55 -22.85
CA PHE A 241 -5.76 6.95 -22.59
C PHE A 241 -5.98 5.65 -23.40
N ALA A 242 -5.70 5.69 -24.71
CA ALA A 242 -5.84 4.52 -25.59
C ALA A 242 -4.88 3.38 -25.21
N GLN A 243 -3.64 3.70 -24.82
CA GLN A 243 -2.67 2.69 -24.36
C GLN A 243 -3.08 2.06 -23.02
N ALA A 244 -3.69 2.83 -22.11
CA ALA A 244 -4.18 2.30 -20.84
C ALA A 244 -5.26 1.22 -21.07
N ILE A 245 -6.21 1.47 -21.97
CA ILE A 245 -7.24 0.51 -22.36
C ILE A 245 -6.63 -0.68 -23.13
N ALA A 246 -5.82 -0.41 -24.16
CA ALA A 246 -5.17 -1.45 -24.96
C ALA A 246 -4.25 -2.35 -24.12
N GLY A 247 -3.67 -1.80 -23.04
CA GLY A 247 -2.88 -2.51 -22.04
C GLY A 247 -3.60 -3.68 -21.36
N ARG A 248 -4.93 -3.69 -21.38
CA ARG A 248 -5.77 -4.79 -20.85
C ARG A 248 -5.90 -5.95 -21.84
N GLY A 249 -5.57 -5.74 -23.12
CA GLY A 249 -5.67 -6.73 -24.18
C GLY A 249 -4.37 -7.49 -24.44
N SER A 250 -4.44 -8.53 -25.27
CA SER A 250 -3.29 -9.37 -25.66
C SER A 250 -2.19 -8.60 -26.41
N SER A 251 -2.56 -7.53 -27.12
CA SER A 251 -1.61 -6.62 -27.80
C SER A 251 -1.18 -5.44 -26.93
N GLY A 252 -1.50 -5.47 -25.63
CA GLY A 252 -1.12 -4.42 -24.68
C GLY A 252 0.39 -4.34 -24.48
N THR A 253 0.93 -3.13 -24.47
CA THR A 253 2.37 -2.88 -24.32
C THR A 253 2.78 -2.46 -22.91
N ILE A 254 1.80 -2.36 -21.99
CA ILE A 254 2.00 -1.95 -20.59
C ILE A 254 1.65 -3.09 -19.63
N ASN A 255 2.01 -2.93 -18.36
CA ASN A 255 1.83 -3.86 -17.24
C ASN A 255 0.37 -4.12 -16.80
N PHE A 256 -0.63 -3.76 -17.61
CA PHE A 256 -2.05 -3.87 -17.25
C PHE A 256 -2.71 -5.17 -17.69
N ASN A 257 -2.00 -6.06 -18.39
CA ASN A 257 -2.54 -7.35 -18.83
C ASN A 257 -2.57 -8.36 -17.67
N THR A 258 -3.61 -8.28 -16.83
CA THR A 258 -3.82 -9.18 -15.68
C THR A 258 -5.31 -9.33 -15.36
N ALA A 259 -5.75 -10.53 -14.99
CA ALA A 259 -7.13 -10.81 -14.57
C ALA A 259 -7.26 -11.08 -13.07
N SER A 260 -6.29 -10.62 -12.26
CA SER A 260 -6.26 -10.91 -10.83
C SER A 260 -7.33 -10.15 -10.05
N GLU A 261 -8.05 -10.85 -9.16
CA GLU A 261 -8.98 -10.25 -8.18
C GLU A 261 -8.24 -9.45 -7.09
N ARG A 262 -6.90 -9.55 -7.04
CA ARG A 262 -6.03 -8.93 -6.02
C ARG A 262 -5.24 -7.75 -6.52
N VAL A 263 -5.42 -7.35 -7.78
CA VAL A 263 -4.71 -6.21 -8.36
C VAL A 263 -5.70 -5.09 -8.62
N ARG A 264 -5.31 -3.87 -8.23
CA ARG A 264 -5.99 -2.64 -8.62
C ARG A 264 -5.09 -1.85 -9.55
N LEU A 265 -5.58 -1.57 -10.75
CA LEU A 265 -4.87 -0.78 -11.75
C LEU A 265 -5.17 0.69 -11.55
N CYS A 266 -4.14 1.50 -11.41
CA CYS A 266 -4.23 2.92 -11.10
C CYS A 266 -3.72 3.75 -12.29
N TYR A 267 -4.54 4.67 -12.78
CA TYR A 267 -4.21 5.56 -13.90
C TYR A 267 -5.02 6.87 -13.82
N PRO A 268 -4.45 8.05 -14.10
CA PRO A 268 -3.04 8.35 -14.43
C PRO A 268 -2.23 8.76 -13.18
N HIS A 269 -0.99 9.23 -13.36
CA HIS A 269 -0.18 9.79 -12.26
C HIS A 269 -0.81 11.08 -11.70
N ALA A 270 -0.56 11.35 -10.43
CA ALA A 270 -0.98 12.56 -9.77
C ALA A 270 0.07 13.67 -9.90
N LEU A 271 -0.36 14.91 -10.05
CA LEU A 271 0.49 16.09 -9.93
C LEU A 271 0.52 16.55 -8.48
N VAL A 272 1.72 16.75 -7.94
CA VAL A 272 1.96 17.14 -6.56
C VAL A 272 2.88 18.35 -6.55
N TYR A 273 2.55 19.35 -5.74
CA TYR A 273 3.38 20.53 -5.60
C TYR A 273 4.50 20.27 -4.57
N ASP A 274 5.74 20.31 -5.05
CA ASP A 274 6.92 20.20 -4.21
C ASP A 274 7.35 21.59 -3.72
N LYS A 275 7.34 21.77 -2.40
CA LYS A 275 7.73 23.01 -1.72
C LYS A 275 9.24 23.28 -1.84
N ALA A 276 10.07 22.25 -1.96
CA ALA A 276 11.53 22.40 -2.02
C ALA A 276 11.98 22.92 -3.38
N SER A 277 11.46 22.35 -4.47
CA SER A 277 11.78 22.79 -5.83
C SER A 277 10.86 23.89 -6.39
N ASN A 278 9.78 24.23 -5.67
CA ASN A 278 8.75 25.18 -6.09
C ASN A 278 8.15 24.82 -7.48
N LYS A 279 7.98 23.51 -7.74
CA LYS A 279 7.49 22.96 -9.01
C LYS A 279 6.53 21.80 -8.75
N ASN A 280 5.71 21.50 -9.76
CA ASN A 280 4.88 20.31 -9.74
C ASN A 280 5.70 19.09 -10.20
N ARG A 281 5.62 18.00 -9.44
CA ARG A 281 6.21 16.69 -9.74
C ARG A 281 5.08 15.69 -10.01
N LEU A 282 5.35 14.72 -10.88
CA LEU A 282 4.47 13.58 -11.12
C LEU A 282 4.77 12.48 -10.12
N GLU A 283 3.72 11.97 -9.47
CA GLU A 283 3.80 10.87 -8.52
C GLU A 283 2.84 9.73 -8.90
N PRO A 284 3.22 8.47 -8.66
CA PRO A 284 2.33 7.33 -8.89
C PRO A 284 1.03 7.46 -8.07
N LEU A 285 -0.08 6.98 -8.62
CA LEU A 285 -1.39 7.08 -7.96
C LEU A 285 -1.54 6.03 -6.85
N SER A 286 -0.89 4.87 -6.98
CA SER A 286 -0.96 3.75 -6.03
C SER A 286 -0.65 4.14 -4.59
N GLN A 287 0.38 4.96 -4.35
CA GLN A 287 0.77 5.39 -3.00
C GLN A 287 -0.32 6.22 -2.31
N ARG A 288 -0.97 7.14 -3.06
CA ARG A 288 -2.07 7.96 -2.54
C ARG A 288 -3.35 7.15 -2.40
N ALA A 289 -3.64 6.28 -3.36
CA ALA A 289 -4.78 5.36 -3.27
C ALA A 289 -4.63 4.43 -2.06
N ALA A 290 -3.42 3.95 -1.75
CA ALA A 290 -3.14 3.12 -0.57
C ALA A 290 -3.33 3.89 0.74
N GLY A 291 -2.84 5.14 0.82
CA GLY A 291 -3.09 6.02 1.98
C GLY A 291 -4.58 6.31 2.19
N LEU A 292 -5.30 6.66 1.11
CA LEU A 292 -6.74 6.86 1.15
C LEU A 292 -7.48 5.59 1.58
N ARG A 293 -7.04 4.42 1.10
CA ARG A 293 -7.64 3.14 1.50
C ARG A 293 -7.45 2.88 3.00
N ALA A 294 -6.25 3.10 3.52
CA ALA A 294 -5.96 2.94 4.95
C ALA A 294 -6.83 3.89 5.80
N LYS A 295 -7.03 5.14 5.35
CA LYS A 295 -7.93 6.11 5.98
C LYS A 295 -9.38 5.62 6.01
N VAL A 296 -9.91 5.17 4.86
CA VAL A 296 -11.29 4.67 4.76
C VAL A 296 -11.51 3.46 5.67
N ASP A 297 -10.55 2.54 5.70
CA ASP A 297 -10.62 1.37 6.58
C ASP A 297 -10.67 1.76 8.07
N LEU A 298 -9.96 2.83 8.47
CA LEU A 298 -9.96 3.34 9.85
C LEU A 298 -11.24 4.11 10.21
N GLU A 299 -11.74 4.95 9.30
CA GLU A 299 -12.86 5.85 9.59
C GLU A 299 -14.24 5.19 9.36
N LYS A 300 -14.34 4.32 8.35
CA LYS A 300 -15.61 3.74 7.87
C LYS A 300 -15.65 2.22 7.93
N GLY A 301 -14.50 1.57 8.03
CA GLY A 301 -14.37 0.11 8.03
C GLY A 301 -13.98 -0.46 6.65
N PHE A 302 -13.40 -1.66 6.68
CA PHE A 302 -12.85 -2.34 5.50
C PHE A 302 -13.89 -2.76 4.44
N TRP A 303 -15.17 -2.80 4.81
CA TRP A 303 -16.29 -3.08 3.89
C TRP A 303 -16.70 -1.87 3.06
N TRP A 304 -16.22 -0.67 3.39
CA TRP A 304 -16.49 0.55 2.64
C TRP A 304 -15.58 0.65 1.40
N SER A 305 -16.12 1.20 0.31
CA SER A 305 -15.37 1.43 -0.93
C SER A 305 -14.53 2.71 -0.84
N SER A 306 -13.27 2.65 -1.26
CA SER A 306 -12.42 3.84 -1.40
C SER A 306 -12.79 4.73 -2.60
N SER A 307 -13.68 4.28 -3.49
CA SER A 307 -14.20 5.08 -4.59
C SER A 307 -15.08 6.23 -4.07
N ASN A 308 -15.11 7.33 -4.81
CA ASN A 308 -15.79 8.59 -4.50
C ASN A 308 -15.31 9.26 -3.19
N GLN A 309 -14.09 8.95 -2.73
CA GLN A 309 -13.45 9.64 -1.62
C GLN A 309 -12.41 10.64 -2.17
N GLU A 310 -12.26 11.77 -1.49
CA GLU A 310 -11.31 12.82 -1.88
C GLU A 310 -9.86 12.36 -1.66
N ILE A 311 -9.01 12.64 -2.65
CA ILE A 311 -7.57 12.36 -2.58
C ILE A 311 -6.87 13.61 -2.05
N ALA A 312 -6.15 13.48 -0.94
CA ALA A 312 -5.40 14.57 -0.34
C ALA A 312 -4.00 14.73 -0.96
N GLY A 313 -3.47 15.95 -0.89
CA GLY A 313 -2.08 16.26 -1.26
C GLY A 313 -1.78 16.29 -2.76
N ILE A 314 -2.80 16.35 -3.62
CA ILE A 314 -2.65 16.48 -5.07
C ILE A 314 -3.16 17.83 -5.57
N VAL A 315 -2.50 18.39 -6.56
CA VAL A 315 -2.89 19.65 -7.22
C VAL A 315 -3.59 19.40 -8.55
N GLY A 316 -3.47 18.19 -9.10
CA GLY A 316 -4.08 17.80 -10.35
C GLY A 316 -3.67 16.39 -10.76
N MET A 317 -3.92 16.06 -12.02
CA MET A 317 -3.55 14.80 -12.64
C MET A 317 -2.63 15.05 -13.82
N GLU A 318 -1.79 14.08 -14.14
CA GLU A 318 -0.93 14.08 -15.34
C GLU A 318 -1.73 14.39 -16.61
N ARG A 319 -2.96 13.89 -16.67
CA ARG A 319 -3.89 14.06 -17.79
C ARG A 319 -5.25 14.49 -17.26
N ALA A 320 -5.80 15.54 -17.88
CA ALA A 320 -7.19 15.89 -17.70
C ALA A 320 -8.06 14.88 -18.45
N LEU A 321 -8.79 14.07 -17.72
CA LEU A 321 -9.75 13.12 -18.26
C LEU A 321 -11.15 13.72 -18.20
N SER A 322 -11.93 13.52 -19.25
CA SER A 322 -13.34 13.90 -19.26
C SER A 322 -14.13 13.11 -18.21
N ALA A 323 -14.79 13.84 -17.33
CA ALA A 323 -15.59 13.32 -16.23
C ALA A 323 -16.93 14.07 -16.20
N LYS A 324 -18.01 13.40 -16.61
CA LYS A 324 -19.36 13.97 -16.61
C LYS A 324 -20.36 12.93 -16.12
N LEU A 325 -21.23 13.35 -15.18
CA LEU A 325 -22.30 12.49 -14.67
C LEU A 325 -23.31 12.21 -15.78
N GLY A 326 -23.64 10.93 -15.97
CA GLY A 326 -24.58 10.47 -17.00
C GLY A 326 -24.00 10.34 -18.41
N ASP A 327 -22.71 10.62 -18.61
CA ASP A 327 -22.05 10.46 -19.91
C ASP A 327 -21.30 9.13 -20.00
N ALA A 328 -21.89 8.16 -20.68
CA ALA A 328 -21.29 6.84 -20.92
C ALA A 328 -20.02 6.92 -21.79
N GLN A 329 -19.84 7.99 -22.57
CA GLN A 329 -18.68 8.18 -23.44
C GLN A 329 -17.55 8.96 -22.76
N SER A 330 -17.70 9.33 -21.49
CA SER A 330 -16.61 9.95 -20.73
C SER A 330 -15.41 9.01 -20.61
N GLU A 331 -14.20 9.55 -20.73
CA GLU A 331 -12.96 8.76 -20.64
C GLU A 331 -12.86 8.05 -19.28
N VAL A 332 -13.30 8.72 -18.21
CA VAL A 332 -13.36 8.10 -16.88
C VAL A 332 -14.27 6.87 -16.87
N ASN A 333 -15.42 6.89 -17.57
CA ASN A 333 -16.29 5.73 -17.67
C ASN A 333 -15.64 4.60 -18.49
N GLN A 334 -15.07 4.93 -19.65
CA GLN A 334 -14.40 3.94 -20.52
C GLN A 334 -13.21 3.25 -19.84
N LEU A 335 -12.46 3.94 -18.97
CA LEU A 335 -11.41 3.32 -18.14
C LEU A 335 -12.00 2.35 -17.10
N ASN A 336 -13.08 2.76 -16.42
CA ASN A 336 -13.72 1.92 -15.40
C ASN A 336 -14.36 0.66 -15.98
N GLU A 337 -14.92 0.75 -17.19
CA GLU A 337 -15.45 -0.40 -17.93
C GLU A 337 -14.36 -1.46 -18.26
N ASN A 338 -13.09 -1.09 -18.13
CA ASN A 338 -11.94 -1.99 -18.31
C ASN A 338 -11.25 -2.38 -16.98
N GLY A 339 -11.84 -2.04 -15.84
CA GLY A 339 -11.31 -2.34 -14.51
C GLY A 339 -10.13 -1.44 -14.09
N ILE A 340 -9.98 -0.28 -14.73
CA ILE A 340 -8.92 0.69 -14.41
C ILE A 340 -9.50 1.75 -13.46
N THR A 341 -8.90 1.86 -12.27
CA THR A 341 -9.22 2.90 -11.30
C THR A 341 -8.55 4.21 -11.72
N THR A 342 -9.32 5.30 -11.68
CA THR A 342 -8.89 6.63 -12.07
C THR A 342 -9.31 7.70 -11.07
N VAL A 343 -9.23 8.98 -11.47
CA VAL A 343 -9.64 10.12 -10.66
C VAL A 343 -10.76 10.88 -11.37
N PHE A 344 -11.86 11.08 -10.66
CA PHE A 344 -12.98 11.89 -11.11
C PHE A 344 -12.76 13.34 -10.67
N ASN A 345 -12.91 14.26 -11.61
CA ASN A 345 -12.83 15.69 -11.37
C ASN A 345 -13.91 16.43 -12.16
N GLY A 346 -15.12 16.47 -11.61
CA GLY A 346 -16.22 17.29 -12.11
C GLY A 346 -16.26 18.67 -11.43
N PHE A 347 -17.03 19.60 -12.01
CA PHE A 347 -17.21 20.94 -11.46
C PHE A 347 -17.67 20.91 -9.99
N GLY A 348 -16.86 21.49 -9.09
CA GLY A 348 -17.16 21.57 -7.66
C GLY A 348 -17.01 20.28 -6.86
N THR A 349 -16.56 19.17 -7.49
CA THR A 349 -16.49 17.86 -6.80
C THR A 349 -15.14 17.57 -6.12
N GLY A 350 -14.10 18.32 -6.49
CA GLY A 350 -12.72 18.05 -6.09
C GLY A 350 -12.12 16.83 -6.81
N LEU A 351 -10.88 16.48 -6.48
CA LEU A 351 -10.21 15.30 -7.02
C LEU A 351 -10.56 14.08 -6.19
N ARG A 352 -11.35 13.15 -6.77
CA ARG A 352 -11.84 11.96 -6.06
C ARG A 352 -11.35 10.69 -6.72
N LEU A 353 -10.96 9.70 -5.92
CA LEU A 353 -10.66 8.38 -6.46
C LEU A 353 -11.93 7.79 -7.07
N TRP A 354 -11.85 7.24 -8.28
CA TRP A 354 -13.01 6.79 -9.04
C TRP A 354 -12.76 5.44 -9.68
N GLY A 355 -13.52 4.44 -9.22
CA GLY A 355 -13.41 3.04 -9.63
C GLY A 355 -13.18 2.15 -8.44
N ASN A 356 -13.99 1.11 -8.30
CA ASN A 356 -13.98 0.15 -7.19
C ASN A 356 -13.77 -1.30 -7.63
N ARG A 357 -13.66 -1.52 -8.95
CA ARG A 357 -13.40 -2.81 -9.58
C ARG A 357 -11.90 -3.13 -9.51
N THR A 358 -11.60 -4.41 -9.36
CA THR A 358 -10.26 -4.99 -9.46
C THR A 358 -9.95 -5.36 -10.91
N ALA A 359 -8.70 -5.72 -11.19
CA ALA A 359 -8.25 -6.15 -12.52
C ALA A 359 -8.91 -7.45 -13.00
N ALA A 360 -9.68 -8.15 -12.17
CA ALA A 360 -10.49 -9.29 -12.61
C ALA A 360 -11.66 -8.88 -13.53
N PHE A 361 -12.07 -7.60 -13.51
CA PHE A 361 -13.08 -7.09 -14.42
C PHE A 361 -12.48 -6.80 -15.82
N PRO A 362 -13.15 -7.14 -16.94
CA PRO A 362 -14.53 -7.64 -17.06
C PRO A 362 -14.72 -9.17 -16.99
N THR A 363 -13.64 -9.96 -16.94
CA THR A 363 -13.70 -11.43 -16.99
C THR A 363 -14.50 -12.05 -15.85
N VAL A 364 -14.36 -11.52 -14.63
CA VAL A 364 -15.14 -11.94 -13.46
C VAL A 364 -16.31 -10.99 -13.25
N THR A 365 -17.52 -11.50 -13.44
CA THR A 365 -18.78 -10.76 -13.23
C THR A 365 -19.37 -10.96 -11.83
N HIS A 366 -18.85 -11.93 -11.07
CA HIS A 366 -19.23 -12.14 -9.68
C HIS A 366 -18.88 -10.92 -8.82
N MET A 367 -19.62 -10.68 -7.72
CA MET A 367 -19.38 -9.58 -6.76
C MET A 367 -17.96 -9.52 -6.18
N LYS A 368 -17.17 -10.57 -6.39
CA LYS A 368 -15.75 -10.68 -6.03
C LYS A 368 -14.85 -9.75 -6.84
N ASN A 369 -15.33 -9.15 -7.92
CA ASN A 369 -14.55 -8.15 -8.63
C ASN A 369 -14.48 -6.80 -7.89
N PHE A 370 -15.37 -6.53 -6.93
CA PHE A 370 -15.30 -5.32 -6.11
C PHE A 370 -14.26 -5.48 -5.00
N GLU A 371 -13.37 -4.50 -4.87
CA GLU A 371 -12.26 -4.56 -3.91
C GLU A 371 -12.77 -4.68 -2.46
N ASN A 372 -13.79 -3.92 -2.08
CA ASN A 372 -14.35 -3.94 -0.72
C ASN A 372 -14.99 -5.30 -0.39
N VAL A 373 -15.63 -5.96 -1.35
CA VAL A 373 -16.20 -7.31 -1.19
C VAL A 373 -15.10 -8.34 -0.95
N ARG A 374 -13.99 -8.28 -1.71
CA ARG A 374 -12.85 -9.20 -1.48
C ARG A 374 -12.21 -8.99 -0.14
N ARG A 375 -11.89 -7.74 0.19
CA ARG A 375 -11.28 -7.39 1.47
C ARG A 375 -12.13 -7.80 2.66
N THR A 376 -13.46 -7.66 2.58
CA THR A 376 -14.37 -8.13 3.64
C THR A 376 -14.25 -9.64 3.86
N GLY A 377 -14.19 -10.42 2.78
CA GLY A 377 -13.98 -11.87 2.88
C GLY A 377 -12.62 -12.24 3.47
N ASP A 378 -11.56 -11.49 3.12
CA ASP A 378 -10.20 -11.75 3.61
C ASP A 378 -10.07 -11.46 5.11
N MET A 379 -10.59 -10.31 5.55
CA MET A 379 -10.59 -9.94 6.97
C MET A 379 -11.39 -10.94 7.80
N LEU A 380 -12.48 -11.48 7.24
CA LEU A 380 -13.25 -12.52 7.88
C LEU A 380 -12.48 -13.84 7.97
N ASP A 381 -11.92 -14.35 6.86
CA ASP A 381 -11.14 -15.60 6.84
C ASP A 381 -9.98 -15.54 7.85
N GLU A 382 -9.24 -14.44 7.85
CA GLU A 382 -8.09 -14.27 8.72
C GLU A 382 -8.48 -14.13 10.21
N ALA A 383 -9.53 -13.37 10.52
CA ALA A 383 -10.05 -13.27 11.89
C ALA A 383 -10.49 -14.64 12.43
N LEU A 384 -11.15 -15.44 11.60
CA LEU A 384 -11.59 -16.79 11.96
C LEU A 384 -10.41 -17.74 12.17
N ARG A 385 -9.36 -17.66 11.34
CA ARG A 385 -8.13 -18.45 11.51
C ARG A 385 -7.45 -18.14 12.83
N PHE A 386 -7.21 -16.85 13.14
CA PHE A 386 -6.58 -16.47 14.41
C PHE A 386 -7.40 -16.86 15.62
N PHE A 387 -8.73 -16.69 15.54
CA PHE A 387 -9.63 -17.14 16.60
C PHE A 387 -9.55 -18.66 16.82
N SER A 388 -9.43 -19.43 15.74
CA SER A 388 -9.43 -20.91 15.81
C SER A 388 -8.16 -21.48 16.43
N LEU A 389 -7.04 -20.75 16.42
CA LEU A 389 -5.75 -21.21 16.97
C LEU A 389 -5.84 -21.68 18.44
N GLN A 390 -6.65 -21.01 19.27
CA GLN A 390 -6.79 -21.37 20.69
C GLN A 390 -7.59 -22.67 20.94
N TYR A 391 -8.24 -23.19 19.90
CA TYR A 391 -9.03 -24.42 19.93
C TYR A 391 -8.32 -25.59 19.24
N LEU A 392 -7.22 -25.34 18.53
CA LEU A 392 -6.37 -26.39 18.01
C LEU A 392 -5.88 -27.28 19.16
N ASP A 393 -5.71 -28.57 18.86
CA ASP A 393 -5.28 -29.63 19.78
C ASP A 393 -6.23 -29.93 20.96
N ARG A 394 -7.39 -29.27 21.04
CA ARG A 394 -8.43 -29.65 22.00
C ARG A 394 -9.12 -30.96 21.55
N PRO A 395 -9.51 -31.84 22.48
CA PRO A 395 -10.28 -33.04 22.15
C PRO A 395 -11.56 -32.68 21.38
N ILE A 396 -11.74 -33.30 20.21
CA ILE A 396 -12.95 -33.11 19.40
C ILE A 396 -14.13 -33.73 20.14
N ASN A 397 -15.06 -32.89 20.57
CA ASN A 397 -16.34 -33.29 21.17
C ASN A 397 -17.45 -32.34 20.72
N GLN A 398 -18.71 -32.71 20.98
CA GLN A 398 -19.86 -31.89 20.56
C GLN A 398 -19.82 -30.47 21.15
N ALA A 399 -19.38 -30.34 22.41
CA ALA A 399 -19.28 -29.04 23.07
C ALA A 399 -18.28 -28.11 22.38
N LEU A 400 -17.18 -28.63 21.85
CA LEU A 400 -16.20 -27.87 21.07
C LEU A 400 -16.81 -27.37 19.75
N ILE A 401 -17.53 -28.25 19.04
CA ILE A 401 -18.19 -27.92 17.77
C ILE A 401 -19.23 -26.82 17.98
N ASP A 402 -20.07 -26.97 19.00
CA ASP A 402 -21.11 -25.98 19.34
C ASP A 402 -20.49 -24.64 19.76
N ALA A 403 -19.44 -24.68 20.60
CA ALA A 403 -18.75 -23.47 21.04
C ALA A 403 -18.08 -22.73 19.88
N LEU A 404 -17.47 -23.45 18.93
CA LEU A 404 -16.88 -22.86 17.72
C LEU A 404 -17.96 -22.24 16.83
N CYS A 405 -19.01 -23.01 16.49
CA CYS A 405 -20.11 -22.51 15.66
C CYS A 405 -20.76 -21.27 16.27
N GLU A 406 -21.04 -21.28 17.57
CA GLU A 406 -21.70 -20.15 18.24
C GLU A 406 -20.80 -18.93 18.35
N SER A 407 -19.50 -19.10 18.62
CA SER A 407 -18.55 -17.97 18.66
C SER A 407 -18.38 -17.32 17.30
N VAL A 408 -18.33 -18.12 16.23
CA VAL A 408 -18.25 -17.63 14.85
C VAL A 408 -19.55 -16.93 14.43
N ASN A 409 -20.71 -17.49 14.79
CA ASN A 409 -22.00 -16.83 14.56
C ASN A 409 -22.15 -15.53 15.36
N ALA A 410 -21.66 -15.47 16.60
CA ALA A 410 -21.66 -14.25 17.41
C ALA A 410 -20.82 -13.14 16.75
N TYR A 411 -19.67 -13.48 16.18
CA TYR A 411 -18.87 -12.54 15.40
C TYR A 411 -19.59 -12.06 14.14
N GLY A 412 -20.23 -12.97 13.40
CA GLY A 412 -21.07 -12.61 12.27
C GLY A 412 -22.19 -11.64 12.63
N ARG A 413 -22.90 -11.87 13.75
CA ARG A 413 -23.93 -10.96 14.26
C ARG A 413 -23.37 -9.59 14.62
N LYS A 414 -22.17 -9.53 15.20
CA LYS A 414 -21.47 -8.27 15.45
C LYS A 414 -21.21 -7.52 14.13
N LEU A 415 -20.64 -8.20 13.13
CA LEU A 415 -20.37 -7.60 11.83
C LEU A 415 -21.63 -7.12 11.10
N ILE A 416 -22.77 -7.80 11.28
CA ILE A 416 -24.07 -7.34 10.79
C ILE A 416 -24.49 -6.06 11.52
N GLY A 417 -24.34 -6.03 12.85
CA GLY A 417 -24.60 -4.83 13.66
C GLY A 417 -23.74 -3.62 13.27
N ASP A 418 -22.47 -3.87 12.88
CA ASP A 418 -21.53 -2.86 12.39
C ASP A 418 -21.83 -2.43 10.93
N GLY A 419 -22.75 -3.11 10.23
CA GLY A 419 -23.07 -2.88 8.81
C GLY A 419 -22.06 -3.46 7.82
N ALA A 420 -21.10 -4.27 8.30
CA ALA A 420 -20.07 -4.89 7.48
C ALA A 420 -20.59 -6.08 6.66
N LEU A 421 -21.67 -6.72 7.12
CA LEU A 421 -22.31 -7.86 6.46
C LEU A 421 -23.83 -7.67 6.43
N LEU A 422 -24.47 -8.17 5.38
CA LEU A 422 -25.94 -8.25 5.27
C LEU A 422 -26.48 -9.55 5.89
N GLY A 423 -25.66 -10.60 5.89
CA GLY A 423 -26.01 -11.91 6.45
C GLY A 423 -24.77 -12.75 6.71
N PHE A 424 -24.85 -13.60 7.74
CA PHE A 424 -23.78 -14.51 8.14
C PHE A 424 -24.36 -15.74 8.83
N ARG A 425 -23.85 -16.93 8.49
CA ARG A 425 -24.22 -18.19 9.13
C ARG A 425 -23.06 -19.17 9.09
N CYS A 426 -22.69 -19.72 10.23
CA CYS A 426 -21.74 -20.83 10.38
C CYS A 426 -22.48 -22.07 10.93
N TRP A 427 -22.18 -23.25 10.38
CA TRP A 427 -22.78 -24.51 10.78
C TRP A 427 -21.82 -25.69 10.61
N TYR A 428 -22.04 -26.72 11.42
CA TYR A 428 -21.42 -28.03 11.26
C TYR A 428 -22.30 -28.93 10.40
N ASP A 429 -21.73 -29.53 9.36
CA ASP A 429 -22.42 -30.51 8.51
C ASP A 429 -21.94 -31.92 8.87
N LYS A 430 -22.79 -32.65 9.60
CA LYS A 430 -22.48 -33.99 10.09
C LYS A 430 -22.25 -34.98 8.94
N VAL A 431 -23.11 -34.97 7.92
CA VAL A 431 -23.05 -35.94 6.82
C VAL A 431 -21.71 -35.82 6.11
N ARG A 432 -21.33 -34.59 5.76
CA ARG A 432 -20.06 -34.34 5.06
C ARG A 432 -18.83 -34.70 5.89
N ASN A 433 -18.85 -34.42 7.20
CA ASN A 433 -17.73 -34.78 8.08
C ASN A 433 -17.63 -36.29 8.31
N GLU A 434 -18.75 -37.02 8.32
CA GLU A 434 -18.78 -38.48 8.49
C GLU A 434 -18.38 -39.21 7.20
N GLU A 435 -18.87 -38.78 6.03
CA GLU A 435 -18.52 -39.35 4.72
C GLU A 435 -17.02 -39.22 4.43
N GLU A 436 -16.41 -38.09 4.81
CA GLU A 436 -14.97 -37.84 4.62
C GLU A 436 -14.11 -38.43 5.75
N GLY A 437 -14.71 -39.01 6.80
CA GLY A 437 -13.98 -39.60 7.94
C GLY A 437 -13.14 -38.61 8.75
N LEU A 438 -13.43 -37.30 8.66
CA LEU A 438 -12.58 -36.24 9.20
C LEU A 438 -12.37 -36.33 10.72
N PRO A 439 -13.42 -36.53 11.56
CA PRO A 439 -13.24 -36.56 13.01
C PRO A 439 -12.34 -37.71 13.48
N ALA A 440 -12.37 -38.85 12.79
CA ALA A 440 -11.49 -39.99 13.08
C ALA A 440 -10.02 -39.69 12.75
N ALA A 441 -9.78 -38.82 11.76
CA ALA A 441 -8.46 -38.31 11.42
C ALA A 441 -8.03 -37.09 12.25
N GLY A 442 -8.82 -36.69 13.26
CA GLY A 442 -8.56 -35.50 14.08
C GLY A 442 -8.83 -34.18 13.35
N GLN A 443 -9.61 -34.20 12.27
CA GLN A 443 -9.94 -33.04 11.44
C GLN A 443 -11.41 -32.64 11.64
N LEU A 444 -11.70 -31.35 11.49
CA LEU A 444 -13.06 -30.80 11.61
C LEU A 444 -13.32 -29.82 10.48
N LEU A 445 -14.44 -30.00 9.77
CA LEU A 445 -14.92 -29.10 8.74
C LEU A 445 -16.14 -28.32 9.23
N LEU A 446 -16.00 -27.01 9.34
CA LEU A 446 -17.09 -26.07 9.58
C LEU A 446 -17.37 -25.27 8.31
N ASN A 447 -18.65 -25.14 7.97
CA ASN A 447 -19.09 -24.35 6.82
C ASN A 447 -19.57 -22.99 7.30
N TYR A 448 -19.26 -21.93 6.56
CA TYR A 448 -19.85 -20.62 6.78
C TYR A 448 -20.24 -19.95 5.47
N ALA A 449 -21.36 -19.24 5.51
CA ALA A 449 -21.87 -18.41 4.42
C ALA A 449 -21.96 -16.96 4.91
N TYR A 450 -21.60 -16.02 4.05
CA TYR A 450 -21.62 -14.60 4.36
C TYR A 450 -21.99 -13.79 3.11
N THR A 451 -22.61 -12.64 3.32
CA THR A 451 -22.97 -11.71 2.24
C THR A 451 -22.48 -10.31 2.61
N PRO A 452 -21.39 -9.81 2.00
CA PRO A 452 -20.95 -8.44 2.17
C PRO A 452 -21.82 -7.47 1.35
N PRO A 453 -21.98 -6.21 1.75
CA PRO A 453 -22.70 -5.22 0.98
C PRO A 453 -21.91 -4.83 -0.28
N PRO A 454 -22.44 -5.04 -1.51
CA PRO A 454 -21.80 -4.52 -2.71
C PRO A 454 -21.89 -2.98 -2.72
N PRO A 455 -20.89 -2.29 -3.27
CA PRO A 455 -20.95 -0.84 -3.41
C PRO A 455 -22.01 -0.44 -4.44
N MET A 456 -22.73 0.65 -4.18
CA MET A 456 -23.65 1.24 -5.13
C MET A 456 -22.88 1.95 -6.25
N GLU A 457 -22.52 1.20 -7.29
CA GLU A 457 -21.73 1.72 -8.42
C GLU A 457 -22.59 2.53 -9.41
N ARG A 458 -23.86 2.17 -9.59
CA ARG A 458 -24.80 2.87 -10.49
C ARG A 458 -26.18 2.99 -9.84
N LEU A 459 -26.74 4.19 -9.89
CA LEU A 459 -28.13 4.49 -9.54
C LEU A 459 -28.86 4.99 -10.79
N THR A 460 -30.02 4.42 -11.07
CA THR A 460 -30.88 4.82 -12.20
C THR A 460 -32.21 5.29 -11.65
N TYR A 461 -32.63 6.50 -11.98
CA TYR A 461 -33.97 6.99 -11.73
C TYR A 461 -34.83 6.75 -12.96
N GLU A 462 -35.98 6.12 -12.79
CA GLU A 462 -37.02 6.05 -13.81
C GLU A 462 -37.96 7.24 -13.60
N THR A 463 -38.16 8.05 -14.64
CA THR A 463 -39.00 9.25 -14.57
C THR A 463 -40.17 9.13 -15.51
N GLU A 464 -41.37 9.38 -14.99
CA GLU A 464 -42.60 9.49 -15.77
C GLU A 464 -43.13 10.93 -15.69
N ILE A 465 -43.45 11.52 -16.83
CA ILE A 465 -44.19 12.79 -16.88
C ILE A 465 -45.68 12.42 -16.89
N THR A 466 -46.33 12.52 -15.73
CA THR A 466 -47.75 12.20 -15.55
C THR A 466 -48.66 13.44 -15.52
N ALA A 467 -49.85 13.31 -16.11
CA ALA A 467 -50.92 14.31 -16.04
C ALA A 467 -51.77 14.21 -14.75
N GLU A 468 -51.57 13.17 -13.93
CA GLU A 468 -52.33 12.89 -12.72
C GLU A 468 -52.35 14.09 -11.76
N PHE A 469 -51.22 14.77 -11.61
CA PHE A 469 -51.10 15.91 -10.70
C PHE A 469 -51.71 17.21 -11.25
N LEU A 470 -52.09 17.26 -12.53
CA LEU A 470 -52.77 18.43 -13.10
C LEU A 470 -54.19 18.60 -12.55
N ALA A 471 -54.82 17.52 -12.07
CA ALA A 471 -56.14 17.59 -11.43
C ALA A 471 -56.14 18.42 -10.12
N ASN A 472 -54.96 18.66 -9.52
CA ASN A 472 -54.81 19.45 -8.29
C ASN A 472 -54.68 20.96 -8.54
N LEU A 473 -54.60 21.40 -9.80
CA LEU A 473 -54.55 22.82 -10.15
C LEU A 473 -55.93 23.46 -9.96
N LYS A 474 -56.19 24.00 -8.76
CA LYS A 474 -57.36 24.85 -8.50
C LYS A 474 -57.11 26.25 -9.05
N GLY A 475 -57.96 26.72 -9.97
CA GLY A 475 -58.04 28.14 -10.29
C GLY A 475 -58.64 28.89 -9.10
N SER A 476 -57.95 29.91 -8.59
CA SER A 476 -58.60 30.92 -7.74
C SER A 476 -59.62 31.64 -8.63
N ALA A 477 -60.89 31.26 -8.51
CA ALA A 477 -61.97 32.04 -9.10
C ALA A 477 -61.97 33.43 -8.43
N SER A 478 -61.44 34.42 -9.13
CA SER A 478 -61.62 35.84 -8.86
C SER A 478 -62.95 36.31 -9.41
#